data_AF-A0A2V7WCW9-F1
#
_entry.id   AF-A0A2V7WCW9-F1
#
_cell.length_a   1.000
_cell.length_b   1.000
_cell.length_c   1.000
_cell.angle_alpha   90.00
_cell.angle_beta   90.00
_cell.angle_gamma   90.00
#
_symmetry.space_group_name_H-M   'P 1'
#
loop_
_entity.id
_entity.type
_entity.pdbx_description
1 polymer ?
#
loop_
_entity_poly.entity_id
_entity_poly.type
_entity_poly.pdbx_seq_one_letter_code
_entity_poly.pdbx_strand_id
1 'polypeptide(L)'
;MQELRHWRELIPHFVMPESADETRRLSIAASVSPEFIELTNVAVANQPAIARKEGATPAETRDLVSYADAYDPLADELEAFAQFLRHSTTAARNLAGTEALNRYAMAQRLARQRNTGHLKPYVADMRRALGRVRKASPEAAAQKAAAKATKATERAAKAAARAAKTPPTSQPAPAKPTNTPQ
;
A
#
# COMPACT_ATOMS: atom_id res chain seq x y z
N MET A 1 -21.06 -9.62 -6.11
CA MET A 1 -20.87 -10.24 -4.78
C MET A 1 -22.03 -11.15 -4.38
N GLN A 2 -23.29 -10.73 -4.50
CA GLN A 2 -24.44 -11.63 -4.22
C GLN A 2 -24.47 -12.85 -5.15
N GLU A 3 -24.17 -12.65 -6.43
CA GLU A 3 -24.12 -13.71 -7.43
C GLU A 3 -23.08 -14.79 -7.10
N LEU A 4 -21.85 -14.42 -6.74
CA LEU A 4 -20.85 -15.38 -6.25
C LEU A 4 -21.30 -16.16 -5.01
N ARG A 5 -22.16 -15.56 -4.15
CA ARG A 5 -22.71 -16.28 -3.00
C ARG A 5 -23.72 -17.34 -3.43
N HIS A 6 -24.56 -17.01 -4.41
CA HIS A 6 -25.52 -17.94 -4.99
C HIS A 6 -24.84 -19.11 -5.69
N TRP A 7 -23.74 -18.87 -6.41
CA TRP A 7 -22.97 -19.95 -7.04
C TRP A 7 -22.44 -20.97 -6.03
N ARG A 8 -22.11 -20.56 -4.80
CA ARG A 8 -21.70 -21.50 -3.72
C ARG A 8 -22.83 -22.43 -3.27
N GLU A 9 -24.07 -22.01 -3.44
CA GLU A 9 -25.25 -22.82 -3.09
C GLU A 9 -25.59 -23.82 -4.20
N LEU A 10 -25.13 -23.57 -5.43
CA LEU A 10 -25.43 -24.40 -6.60
C LEU A 10 -24.43 -25.53 -6.83
N ILE A 11 -23.18 -25.39 -6.37
CA ILE A 11 -22.13 -26.39 -6.57
C ILE A 11 -22.33 -27.53 -5.56
N PRO A 12 -22.66 -28.76 -6.01
CA PRO A 12 -22.74 -29.91 -5.11
C PRO A 12 -21.39 -30.16 -4.44
N HIS A 13 -21.39 -30.62 -3.19
CA HIS A 13 -20.15 -30.91 -2.43
C HIS A 13 -19.18 -29.73 -2.24
N PHE A 14 -19.63 -28.48 -2.42
CA PHE A 14 -18.80 -27.31 -2.10
C PHE A 14 -18.52 -27.21 -0.60
N VAL A 15 -17.24 -27.24 -0.23
CA VAL A 15 -16.78 -27.14 1.16
C VAL A 15 -15.82 -25.96 1.29
N MET A 16 -15.97 -25.16 2.35
CA MET A 16 -14.99 -24.14 2.72
C MET A 16 -13.99 -24.74 3.71
N PRO A 17 -12.68 -24.58 3.49
CA PRO A 17 -11.70 -25.03 4.46
C PRO A 17 -11.88 -24.24 5.77
N GLU A 18 -11.98 -24.95 6.88
CA GLU A 18 -12.05 -24.38 8.23
C GLU A 18 -10.69 -23.87 8.70
N SER A 19 -9.61 -24.39 8.09
CA SER A 19 -8.24 -24.00 8.39
C SER A 19 -7.33 -24.07 7.17
N ALA A 20 -6.21 -23.33 7.21
CA ALA A 20 -5.22 -23.33 6.13
C ALA A 20 -4.56 -24.70 5.89
N ASP A 21 -4.53 -25.57 6.91
CA ASP A 21 -3.87 -26.88 6.84
C ASP A 21 -4.79 -27.99 6.32
N GLU A 22 -6.10 -27.75 6.21
CA GLU A 22 -7.08 -28.78 5.87
C GLU A 22 -6.85 -29.35 4.46
N THR A 23 -6.65 -28.47 3.47
CA THR A 23 -6.33 -28.88 2.09
C THR A 23 -5.09 -29.76 2.04
N ARG A 24 -4.07 -29.44 2.85
CA ARG A 24 -2.83 -30.23 2.91
C ARG A 24 -3.05 -31.62 3.51
N ARG A 25 -4.02 -31.77 4.41
CA ARG A 25 -4.38 -33.10 4.96
C ARG A 25 -5.11 -33.95 3.94
N LEU A 26 -5.97 -33.33 3.13
CA LEU A 26 -6.73 -34.01 2.08
C LEU A 26 -5.84 -34.49 0.93
N SER A 27 -4.73 -33.79 0.64
CA SER A 27 -3.87 -34.10 -0.51
C SER A 27 -3.30 -35.52 -0.51
N ILE A 28 -3.13 -36.14 0.66
CA ILE A 28 -2.60 -37.51 0.77
C ILE A 28 -3.58 -38.50 0.11
N ALA A 29 -4.86 -38.44 0.48
CA ALA A 29 -5.87 -39.32 -0.10
C ALA A 29 -6.26 -38.91 -1.52
N ALA A 30 -6.25 -37.60 -1.82
CA ALA A 30 -6.54 -37.08 -3.16
C ALA A 30 -5.49 -37.46 -4.21
N SER A 31 -4.26 -37.80 -3.81
CA SER A 31 -3.20 -38.25 -4.73
C SER A 31 -3.35 -39.69 -5.23
N VAL A 32 -4.36 -40.43 -4.75
CA VAL A 32 -4.62 -41.79 -5.18
C VAL A 32 -5.10 -41.79 -6.64
N SER A 33 -4.57 -42.70 -7.46
CA SER A 33 -4.90 -42.73 -8.89
C SER A 33 -6.36 -43.17 -9.13
N PRO A 34 -7.02 -42.63 -10.18
CA PRO A 34 -8.37 -43.09 -10.57
C PRO A 34 -8.44 -44.59 -10.86
N GLU A 35 -7.38 -45.16 -11.44
CA GLU A 35 -7.29 -46.61 -11.71
C GLU A 35 -7.34 -47.44 -10.41
N PHE A 36 -6.62 -47.01 -9.38
CA PHE A 36 -6.65 -47.68 -8.08
C PHE A 36 -8.04 -47.61 -7.44
N ILE A 37 -8.71 -46.46 -7.56
CA ILE A 37 -10.08 -46.26 -7.07
C ILE A 37 -11.04 -47.23 -7.77
N GLU A 38 -10.96 -47.34 -9.10
CA GLU A 38 -11.82 -48.26 -9.86
C GLU A 38 -11.55 -49.74 -9.56
N LEU A 39 -10.28 -50.15 -9.44
CA LEU A 39 -9.93 -51.52 -9.04
C LEU A 39 -10.49 -51.85 -7.65
N THR A 40 -10.44 -50.89 -6.72
CA THR A 40 -10.99 -51.05 -5.37
C THR A 40 -12.52 -51.15 -5.42
N ASN A 41 -13.20 -50.33 -6.23
CA ASN A 41 -14.64 -50.38 -6.45
C ASN A 41 -15.08 -51.75 -7.00
N VAL A 42 -14.34 -52.29 -7.98
CA VAL A 42 -14.58 -53.63 -8.54
C VAL A 42 -14.34 -54.72 -7.50
N ALA A 43 -13.29 -54.62 -6.69
CA ALA A 43 -13.02 -55.58 -5.63
C ALA A 43 -14.14 -55.60 -4.58
N VAL A 44 -14.62 -54.42 -4.14
CA VAL A 44 -15.73 -54.28 -3.18
C VAL A 44 -17.03 -54.84 -3.75
N ALA A 45 -17.31 -54.62 -5.03
CA ALA A 45 -18.51 -55.15 -5.69
C ALA A 45 -18.52 -56.69 -5.76
N ASN A 46 -17.36 -57.32 -5.94
CA ASN A 46 -17.23 -58.77 -6.03
C ASN A 46 -17.02 -59.46 -4.67
N GLN A 47 -16.47 -58.75 -3.69
CA GLN A 47 -16.10 -59.28 -2.37
C GLN A 47 -16.75 -58.47 -1.25
N PRO A 48 -17.99 -58.81 -0.83
CA PRO A 48 -18.71 -58.06 0.20
C PRO A 48 -18.02 -58.11 1.58
N ALA A 49 -17.10 -59.06 1.81
CA ALA A 49 -16.30 -59.13 3.03
C ALA A 49 -15.37 -57.91 3.23
N ILE A 50 -15.01 -57.21 2.14
CA ILE A 50 -14.15 -56.02 2.17
C ILE A 50 -14.98 -54.74 2.24
N ALA A 51 -16.30 -54.83 1.98
CA ALA A 51 -17.21 -53.70 2.04
C ALA A 51 -17.41 -53.24 3.49
N ARG A 52 -17.15 -51.95 3.76
CA ARG A 52 -17.53 -51.33 5.04
C ARG A 52 -18.98 -50.88 4.98
N LYS A 53 -19.77 -51.21 6.01
CA LYS A 53 -21.19 -50.80 6.10
C LYS A 53 -21.41 -49.28 6.17
N GLU A 54 -20.43 -48.53 6.67
CA GLU A 54 -20.50 -47.07 6.85
C GLU A 54 -19.67 -46.30 5.80
N GLY A 55 -19.09 -47.00 4.82
CA GLY A 55 -18.28 -46.37 3.76
C GLY A 55 -19.11 -45.97 2.54
N ALA A 56 -18.53 -45.12 1.70
CA ALA A 56 -19.09 -44.80 0.39
C ALA A 56 -19.22 -46.07 -0.46
N THR A 57 -20.36 -46.19 -1.14
CA THR A 57 -20.63 -47.25 -2.11
C THR A 57 -19.77 -47.06 -3.36
N PRO A 58 -19.54 -48.12 -4.16
CA PRO A 58 -18.82 -47.99 -5.43
C PRO A 58 -19.44 -46.97 -6.40
N ALA A 59 -20.76 -46.79 -6.37
CA ALA A 59 -21.45 -45.79 -7.18
C ALA A 59 -21.15 -44.36 -6.69
N GLU A 60 -21.27 -44.11 -5.38
CA GLU A 60 -20.96 -42.81 -4.79
C GLU A 60 -19.49 -42.42 -5.01
N THR A 61 -18.56 -43.37 -4.89
CA THR A 61 -17.13 -43.13 -5.17
C THR A 61 -16.90 -42.69 -6.61
N ARG A 62 -17.61 -43.27 -7.58
CA ARG A 62 -17.54 -42.87 -9.00
C ARG A 62 -18.11 -41.49 -9.25
N ASP A 63 -19.21 -41.16 -8.59
CA ASP A 63 -19.82 -39.83 -8.68
C ASP A 63 -18.88 -38.75 -8.11
N LEU A 64 -18.18 -39.04 -7.02
CA LEU A 64 -17.18 -38.14 -6.43
C LEU A 64 -15.97 -37.91 -7.35
N VAL A 65 -15.48 -38.97 -8.01
CA VAL A 65 -14.40 -38.83 -9.01
C VAL A 65 -14.89 -37.99 -10.20
N SER A 66 -16.09 -38.28 -10.70
CA SER A 66 -16.69 -37.51 -11.81
C SER A 66 -16.89 -36.04 -11.46
N TYR A 67 -17.23 -35.75 -10.20
CA TYR A 67 -17.31 -34.38 -9.69
C TYR A 67 -15.93 -33.71 -9.71
N ALA A 68 -14.89 -34.36 -9.17
CA ALA A 68 -13.54 -33.79 -9.16
C ALA A 68 -13.06 -33.48 -10.59
N ASP A 69 -13.20 -34.43 -11.52
CA ASP A 69 -12.79 -34.27 -12.92
C ASP A 69 -13.52 -33.12 -13.64
N ALA A 70 -14.78 -32.86 -13.28
CA ALA A 70 -15.58 -31.80 -13.88
C ALA A 70 -15.24 -30.40 -13.34
N TYR A 71 -14.90 -30.30 -12.05
CA TYR A 71 -14.74 -29.01 -11.36
C TYR A 71 -13.29 -28.56 -11.17
N ASP A 72 -12.31 -29.47 -11.21
CA ASP A 72 -10.89 -29.12 -11.07
C ASP A 72 -10.42 -28.16 -12.19
N PRO A 73 -10.69 -28.42 -13.49
CA PRO A 73 -10.29 -27.48 -14.55
C PRO A 73 -10.98 -26.11 -14.42
N LEU A 74 -12.23 -26.10 -13.94
CA LEU A 74 -12.97 -24.87 -13.69
C LEU A 74 -12.31 -24.05 -12.56
N ALA A 75 -11.80 -24.70 -11.52
CA ALA A 75 -11.08 -24.03 -10.44
C ALA A 75 -9.81 -23.33 -10.95
N ASP A 76 -9.04 -23.99 -11.80
CA ASP A 76 -7.84 -23.42 -12.45
C ASP A 76 -8.19 -22.19 -13.30
N GLU A 77 -9.25 -22.27 -14.10
CA GLU A 77 -9.73 -21.14 -14.91
C GLU A 77 -10.18 -19.97 -14.05
N LEU A 78 -10.88 -20.22 -12.94
CA LEU A 78 -11.32 -19.19 -12.01
C LEU A 78 -10.13 -18.52 -11.32
N GLU A 79 -9.07 -19.27 -11.00
CA GLU A 79 -7.83 -18.69 -10.47
C GLU A 79 -7.18 -17.76 -11.52
N ALA A 80 -7.02 -18.23 -12.76
CA ALA A 80 -6.47 -17.43 -13.85
C ALA A 80 -7.30 -16.15 -14.06
N PHE A 81 -8.62 -16.26 -14.07
CA PHE A 81 -9.53 -15.13 -14.20
C PHE A 81 -9.36 -14.13 -13.05
N ALA A 82 -9.24 -14.61 -11.80
CA ALA A 82 -8.98 -13.76 -10.65
C ALA A 82 -7.65 -12.99 -10.78
N GLN A 83 -6.61 -13.63 -11.32
CA GLN A 83 -5.33 -12.97 -11.62
C GLN A 83 -5.51 -11.87 -12.68
N PHE A 84 -6.25 -12.13 -13.76
CA PHE A 84 -6.55 -11.13 -14.78
C PHE A 84 -7.36 -9.94 -14.24
N LEU A 85 -8.32 -10.16 -13.35
CA LEU A 85 -9.06 -9.09 -12.69
C LEU A 85 -8.16 -8.22 -11.79
N ARG A 86 -7.22 -8.83 -11.07
CA ARG A 86 -6.24 -8.08 -10.27
C ARG A 86 -5.31 -7.24 -11.17
N HIS A 87 -4.90 -7.81 -12.30
CA HIS A 87 -4.12 -7.08 -13.29
C HIS A 87 -4.91 -5.90 -13.89
N SER A 88 -6.15 -6.12 -14.32
CA SER A 88 -6.98 -5.09 -14.96
C SER A 88 -7.30 -3.94 -14.00
N THR A 89 -7.62 -4.24 -12.74
CA THR A 89 -7.84 -3.20 -11.71
C THR A 89 -6.55 -2.41 -11.42
N THR A 90 -5.39 -3.07 -11.47
CA THR A 90 -4.08 -2.39 -11.34
C THR A 90 -3.80 -1.50 -12.55
N ALA A 91 -4.07 -1.97 -13.77
CA ALA A 91 -3.93 -1.19 -15.00
C ALA A 91 -4.85 0.03 -15.00
N ALA A 92 -6.12 -0.11 -14.61
CA ALA A 92 -7.06 0.99 -14.49
C ALA A 92 -6.58 2.05 -13.47
N ARG A 93 -6.06 1.61 -12.31
CA ARG A 93 -5.47 2.51 -11.32
C ARG A 93 -4.22 3.20 -11.85
N ASN A 94 -3.37 2.50 -12.59
CA ASN A 94 -2.17 3.08 -13.19
C ASN A 94 -2.53 4.19 -14.19
N LEU A 95 -3.50 3.95 -15.07
CA LEU A 95 -3.98 4.95 -16.02
C LEU A 95 -4.55 6.18 -15.29
N ALA A 96 -5.43 5.97 -14.32
CA ALA A 96 -6.00 7.05 -13.51
C ALA A 96 -4.91 7.85 -12.76
N GLY A 97 -3.91 7.17 -12.21
CA GLY A 97 -2.77 7.80 -11.56
C GLY A 97 -1.91 8.63 -12.51
N THR A 98 -1.64 8.11 -13.71
CA THR A 98 -0.87 8.81 -14.75
C THR A 98 -1.59 10.08 -15.19
N GLU A 99 -2.89 9.99 -15.46
CA GLU A 99 -3.74 11.15 -15.80
C GLU A 99 -3.76 12.19 -14.69
N ALA A 100 -3.91 11.76 -13.42
CA ALA A 100 -3.89 12.66 -12.28
C ALA A 100 -2.54 13.39 -12.13
N LEU A 101 -1.42 12.68 -12.33
CA LEU A 101 -0.08 13.27 -12.28
C LEU A 101 0.15 14.27 -13.42
N ASN A 102 -0.30 13.95 -14.64
CA ASN A 102 -0.23 14.85 -15.79
C ASN A 102 -1.02 16.14 -15.51
N ARG A 103 -2.26 16.01 -15.00
CA ARG A 103 -3.10 17.17 -14.62
C ARG A 103 -2.47 18.00 -13.52
N TYR A 104 -1.90 17.37 -12.49
CA TYR A 104 -1.16 18.06 -11.44
C TYR A 104 0.04 18.84 -12.00
N ALA A 105 0.83 18.24 -12.88
CA ALA A 105 1.98 18.91 -13.50
C ALA A 105 1.55 20.12 -14.34
N MET A 106 0.45 20.01 -15.10
CA MET A 106 -0.13 21.15 -15.83
C MET A 106 -0.62 22.24 -14.88
N ALA A 107 -1.39 21.89 -13.84
CA ALA A 107 -1.88 22.82 -12.84
C ALA A 107 -0.72 23.56 -12.14
N GLN A 108 0.38 22.85 -11.85
CA GLN A 108 1.58 23.45 -11.26
C GLN A 108 2.24 24.47 -12.20
N ARG A 109 2.27 24.22 -13.52
CA ARG A 109 2.79 25.18 -14.52
C ARG A 109 1.87 26.39 -14.64
N LEU A 110 0.55 26.19 -14.69
CA LEU A 110 -0.44 27.26 -14.77
C LEU A 110 -0.41 28.14 -13.52
N ALA A 111 -0.37 27.56 -12.32
CA ALA A 111 -0.34 28.33 -11.07
C ALA A 111 0.85 29.30 -10.91
N ARG A 112 1.89 29.18 -11.74
CA ARG A 112 3.05 30.10 -11.81
C ARG A 112 2.81 31.31 -12.72
N GLN A 113 1.82 31.27 -13.62
CA GLN A 113 1.49 32.37 -14.51
C GLN A 113 0.71 33.46 -13.77
N ARG A 114 0.84 34.72 -14.22
CA ARG A 114 0.18 35.88 -13.56
C ARG A 114 -1.35 35.80 -13.60
N ASN A 115 -1.93 35.24 -14.66
CA ASN A 115 -3.38 35.23 -14.89
C ASN A 115 -4.11 34.06 -14.18
N THR A 116 -3.40 33.00 -13.79
CA THR A 116 -3.98 31.76 -13.23
C THR A 116 -3.49 31.48 -11.81
N GLY A 117 -3.11 32.53 -11.07
CA GLY A 117 -2.63 32.44 -9.69
C GLY A 117 -3.64 31.87 -8.69
N HIS A 118 -4.94 31.89 -9.01
CA HIS A 118 -6.01 31.29 -8.20
C HIS A 118 -5.92 29.75 -8.10
N LEU A 119 -5.11 29.10 -8.94
CA LEU A 119 -4.90 27.64 -8.90
C LEU A 119 -3.94 27.17 -7.78
N LYS A 120 -3.22 28.10 -7.13
CA LYS A 120 -2.22 27.78 -6.10
C LYS A 120 -2.75 26.96 -4.91
N PRO A 121 -3.95 27.23 -4.35
CA PRO A 121 -4.50 26.42 -3.25
C PRO A 121 -4.73 24.97 -3.67
N TYR A 122 -5.35 24.74 -4.82
CA TYR A 122 -5.61 23.40 -5.34
C TYR A 122 -4.32 22.60 -5.58
N VAL A 123 -3.28 23.23 -6.12
CA VAL A 123 -1.95 22.60 -6.28
C VAL A 123 -1.34 22.25 -4.93
N ALA A 124 -1.54 23.07 -3.89
CA ALA A 124 -1.06 22.78 -2.54
C ALA A 124 -1.76 21.56 -1.92
N ASP A 125 -3.07 21.44 -2.11
CA ASP A 125 -3.84 20.28 -1.66
C ASP A 125 -3.43 19.00 -2.39
N MET A 126 -3.31 19.04 -3.72
CA MET A 126 -2.81 17.91 -4.52
C MET A 126 -1.40 17.49 -4.09
N ARG A 127 -0.51 18.45 -3.82
CA ARG A 127 0.85 18.18 -3.33
C ARG A 127 0.83 17.49 -1.96
N ARG A 128 -0.08 17.91 -1.07
CA ARG A 128 -0.26 17.28 0.25
C ARG A 128 -0.75 15.85 0.11
N ALA A 129 -1.74 15.61 -0.76
CA ALA A 129 -2.29 14.28 -1.03
C ALA A 129 -1.28 13.34 -1.69
N LEU A 130 -0.39 13.86 -2.56
CA LEU A 130 0.71 13.11 -3.16
C LEU A 130 1.76 12.61 -2.16
N GLY A 131 1.69 13.02 -0.88
CA GLY A 131 2.61 12.55 0.16
C GLY A 131 4.08 12.93 -0.06
N ARG A 132 4.40 13.73 -1.09
CA ARG A 132 5.76 14.21 -1.42
C ARG A 132 6.31 15.26 -0.45
N VAL A 133 5.88 15.25 0.79
CA VAL A 133 6.63 15.91 1.86
C VAL A 133 7.74 14.93 2.24
N ARG A 134 8.93 15.10 1.67
CA ARG A 134 10.15 14.47 2.20
C ARG A 134 10.16 14.79 3.70
N LYS A 135 9.95 13.79 4.56
CA LYS A 135 10.43 13.87 5.93
C LYS A 135 11.93 14.11 5.78
N ALA A 136 12.39 15.30 6.16
CA ALA A 136 13.82 15.56 6.17
C ALA A 136 14.44 14.50 7.07
N SER A 137 15.46 13.79 6.58
CA SER A 137 16.31 12.99 7.45
C SER A 137 16.78 13.91 8.60
N PRO A 138 16.84 13.42 9.85
CA PRO A 138 17.38 14.19 10.97
C PRO A 138 18.74 14.83 10.63
N GLU A 139 19.53 14.15 9.81
CA GLU A 139 20.82 14.62 9.31
C GLU A 139 20.68 15.81 8.34
N ALA A 140 19.72 15.77 7.41
CA ALA A 140 19.44 16.88 6.50
C ALA A 140 18.86 18.09 7.24
N ALA A 141 18.10 17.87 8.33
CA ALA A 141 17.61 18.93 9.20
C ALA A 141 18.75 19.55 10.02
N ALA A 142 19.66 18.72 10.55
CA ALA A 142 20.84 19.15 11.29
C ALA A 142 21.81 19.95 10.41
N GLN A 143 22.08 19.51 9.18
CA GLN A 143 22.92 20.24 8.22
C GLN A 143 22.30 21.60 7.85
N LYS A 144 20.98 21.66 7.68
CA LYS A 144 20.28 22.92 7.37
C LYS A 144 20.26 23.88 8.57
N ALA A 145 20.19 23.36 9.80
CA ALA A 145 20.32 24.13 11.02
C ALA A 145 21.76 24.65 11.22
N ALA A 146 22.76 23.81 10.98
CA ALA A 146 24.18 24.19 11.04
C ALA A 146 24.51 25.27 10.01
N ALA A 147 24.05 25.13 8.76
CA ALA A 147 24.23 26.14 7.72
C ALA A 147 23.54 27.48 8.04
N LYS A 148 22.42 27.45 8.78
CA LYS A 148 21.74 28.66 9.23
C LYS A 148 22.47 29.31 10.41
N ALA A 149 23.05 28.51 11.30
CA ALA A 149 23.83 28.97 12.43
C ALA A 149 25.15 29.63 11.98
N THR A 150 25.88 29.03 11.04
CA THR A 150 27.11 29.62 10.48
C THR A 150 26.84 30.94 9.76
N LYS A 151 25.74 31.03 9.01
CA LYS A 151 25.35 32.27 8.34
C LYS A 151 24.90 33.35 9.33
N ALA A 152 24.38 32.96 10.50
CA ALA A 152 24.01 33.90 11.56
C ALA A 152 25.24 34.40 12.32
N THR A 153 26.21 33.54 12.62
CA THR A 153 27.47 33.95 13.25
C THR A 153 28.32 34.82 12.33
N GLU A 154 28.37 34.54 11.03
CA GLU A 154 29.06 35.40 10.06
C GLU A 154 28.42 36.79 9.96
N ARG A 155 27.08 36.86 10.00
CA ARG A 155 26.35 38.15 10.06
C ARG A 155 26.59 38.89 11.37
N ALA A 156 26.65 38.19 12.50
CA ALA A 156 26.93 38.79 13.80
C ALA A 156 28.38 39.30 13.90
N ALA A 157 29.36 38.55 13.39
CA ALA A 157 30.76 38.97 13.34
C ALA A 157 30.93 40.21 12.44
N LYS A 158 30.24 40.25 11.28
CA LYS A 158 30.24 41.41 10.39
C LYS A 158 29.57 42.64 11.03
N ALA A 159 28.54 42.44 11.85
CA ALA A 159 27.90 43.51 12.62
C ALA A 159 28.80 44.02 13.76
N ALA A 160 29.47 43.13 14.48
CA ALA A 160 30.41 43.48 15.56
C ALA A 160 31.66 44.21 15.03
N ALA A 161 32.20 43.79 13.88
CA ALA A 161 33.31 44.48 13.23
C ALA A 161 32.92 45.88 12.72
N ARG A 162 31.64 46.10 12.40
CA ARG A 162 31.10 47.44 12.10
C ARG A 162 30.94 48.28 13.37
N ALA A 163 30.48 47.70 14.47
CA ALA A 163 30.36 48.38 15.76
C ALA A 163 31.72 48.82 16.32
N ALA A 164 32.76 47.98 16.22
CA ALA A 164 34.11 48.28 16.69
C ALA A 164 34.83 49.38 15.88
N LYS A 165 34.36 49.69 14.67
CA LYS A 165 34.86 50.80 13.84
C LYS A 165 34.13 52.13 14.12
N THR A 166 33.19 52.15 15.07
CA THR A 166 32.47 53.36 15.49
C THR A 166 32.99 53.75 16.88
N PRO A 167 33.67 54.90 17.05
CA PRO A 167 34.17 55.31 18.36
C PRO A 167 32.99 55.59 19.33
N PRO A 168 33.14 55.28 20.63
CA PRO A 168 32.09 55.56 21.61
C PRO A 168 31.91 57.08 21.72
N THR A 169 30.70 57.54 21.40
CA THR A 169 30.25 58.86 21.85
C THR A 169 30.15 58.81 23.38
N SER A 170 30.94 59.66 24.02
CA SER A 170 31.09 59.84 25.45
C SER A 170 29.74 60.01 26.16
N GLN A 171 29.59 59.33 27.29
CA GLN A 171 28.51 59.49 28.26
C GLN A 171 28.43 60.92 28.84
N PRO A 172 27.26 61.31 29.40
CA PRO A 172 26.98 62.68 29.83
C PRO A 172 27.32 62.99 31.31
N ALA A 173 27.81 64.23 31.51
CA ALA A 173 27.78 65.11 32.69
C ALA A 173 28.55 64.73 33.99
N PRO A 174 29.07 65.76 34.68
CA PRO A 174 28.34 66.21 35.87
C PRO A 174 28.19 67.74 35.97
N ALA A 175 27.24 68.16 36.79
CA ALA A 175 26.77 69.52 36.96
C ALA A 175 27.44 70.31 38.11
N LYS A 176 27.43 71.66 37.94
CA LYS A 176 27.48 72.78 38.93
C LYS A 176 28.84 73.14 39.57
N PRO A 177 29.09 74.43 39.97
CA PRO A 177 28.12 75.44 40.41
C PRO A 177 28.24 76.86 39.81
N THR A 178 27.17 77.62 40.04
CA THR A 178 26.91 79.05 39.81
C THR A 178 27.83 79.96 40.63
N ASN A 179 28.34 81.04 40.01
CA ASN A 179 28.90 82.19 40.71
C ASN A 179 28.20 83.49 40.27
N THR A 180 27.79 84.26 41.28
CA THR A 180 26.97 85.50 41.31
C THR A 180 27.84 86.75 41.03
N PRO A 181 27.30 87.87 40.53
CA PRO A 181 28.09 88.98 39.99
C PRO A 181 28.45 90.05 41.04
N GLN A 182 29.43 90.90 40.70
CA GLN A 182 29.56 92.29 41.16
C GLN A 182 29.65 93.21 39.95
#